data_AF-A0A661EM55-F1
#
_entry.id   AF-A0A661EM55-F1
#
_cell.length_a   1.000
_cell.length_b   1.000
_cell.length_c   1.000
_cell.angle_alpha   90.00
_cell.angle_beta   90.00
_cell.angle_gamma   90.00
#
_symmetry.space_group_name_H-M   'P 1'
#
loop_
_entity.id
_entity.type
_entity.pdbx_description
1 polymer ?
#
loop_
_entity_poly.entity_id
_entity_poly.type
_entity_poly.pdbx_seq_one_letter_code
_entity_poly.pdbx_strand_id
1 'polypeptide(L)'
;MPQLSSFTGLGLMIFLATFLICYRYASPQQGLSRSIGLAMFVVVISVSNQQSYSFISVATTALMFPLLFLLLAVVAYIPYSPRPERVLLRLLARYFRSAEFLLLAAKSEKQAPASWRETFHRHELATLPAKLNVWVAQVDPEVLGAESVRQLPALVESLQALTHRLQELLEARGLPQSPLLVTALTADMQAWRRQVIEDFQRLSADPSYRETRIHSRLDNQLAQLEKHIETHLDGADGDSMSVAEQENIYRLLGAYRGTSLALLDFANVAGNVDWTPWHEERFA
;
A
#
# COMPACT_ATOMS: atom_id res chain seq x y z
N MET A 1 52.22 -18.34 49.69
CA MET A 1 50.87 -18.74 49.20
C MET A 1 50.95 -18.82 47.69
N PRO A 2 50.71 -19.97 47.03
CA PRO A 2 50.79 -20.03 45.58
C PRO A 2 49.63 -19.22 44.98
N GLN A 3 49.96 -18.24 44.14
CA GLN A 3 49.00 -17.37 43.47
C GLN A 3 48.34 -18.12 42.30
N LEU A 4 47.23 -18.80 42.55
CA LEU A 4 46.32 -19.27 41.51
C LEU A 4 45.24 -18.20 41.30
N SER A 5 45.52 -17.22 40.44
CA SER A 5 44.63 -16.08 40.19
C SER A 5 43.54 -16.34 39.15
N SER A 6 43.48 -17.53 38.53
CA SER A 6 42.48 -17.89 37.52
C SER A 6 41.41 -18.84 38.05
N PHE A 7 40.14 -18.57 37.72
CA PHE A 7 38.98 -19.40 38.08
C PHE A 7 39.17 -20.85 37.65
N THR A 8 39.70 -21.07 36.44
CA THR A 8 39.97 -22.41 35.89
C THR A 8 41.06 -23.15 36.66
N GLY A 9 42.12 -22.45 37.09
CA GLY A 9 43.21 -23.05 37.89
C GLY A 9 42.75 -23.45 39.29
N LEU A 10 41.96 -22.59 39.94
CA LEU A 10 41.39 -22.89 41.25
C LEU A 10 40.36 -24.02 41.17
N GLY A 11 39.48 -24.01 40.16
CA GLY A 11 38.51 -25.08 39.93
C GLY A 11 39.15 -26.44 39.72
N LEU A 12 40.21 -26.51 38.90
CA LEU A 12 40.95 -27.76 38.63
C LEU A 12 41.68 -28.26 39.88
N MET A 13 42.27 -27.35 40.68
CA MET A 13 42.94 -27.70 41.93
C MET A 13 41.96 -28.27 42.96
N ILE A 14 40.80 -27.63 43.17
CA ILE A 14 39.74 -28.14 44.06
C ILE A 14 39.26 -29.50 43.58
N PHE A 15 39.01 -29.66 42.27
CA PHE A 15 38.56 -30.92 41.71
C PHE A 15 39.58 -32.05 41.94
N LEU A 16 40.86 -31.83 41.61
CA LEU A 16 41.91 -32.84 41.81
C LEU A 16 42.11 -33.19 43.29
N ALA A 17 42.13 -32.21 44.18
CA ALA A 17 42.30 -32.45 45.61
C ALA A 17 41.13 -33.22 46.20
N THR A 18 39.90 -32.82 45.87
CA THR A 18 38.67 -33.52 46.29
C THR A 18 38.65 -34.95 45.75
N PHE A 19 38.98 -35.11 44.46
CA PHE A 19 39.06 -36.42 43.82
C PHE A 19 40.09 -37.32 44.50
N LEU A 20 41.29 -36.81 44.80
CA LEU A 20 42.36 -37.58 45.42
C LEU A 20 42.03 -38.01 46.86
N ILE A 21 41.38 -37.13 47.64
CA ILE A 21 40.88 -37.46 48.98
C ILE A 21 39.81 -38.55 48.89
N CYS A 22 38.82 -38.38 48.02
CA CYS A 22 37.74 -39.34 47.84
C CYS A 22 38.22 -40.68 47.28
N TYR A 23 39.19 -40.66 46.37
CA TYR A 23 39.80 -41.87 45.81
C TYR A 23 40.61 -42.63 46.87
N ARG A 24 41.40 -41.91 47.69
CA ARG A 24 42.20 -42.53 48.76
C ARG A 24 41.33 -43.16 49.84
N TYR A 25 40.22 -42.53 50.19
CA TYR A 25 39.26 -43.02 51.18
C TYR A 25 37.98 -43.55 50.53
N ALA A 26 38.12 -44.32 49.43
CA ALA A 26 36.98 -44.81 48.65
C ALA A 26 36.16 -45.89 49.37
N SER A 27 36.76 -46.61 50.33
CA SER A 27 36.08 -47.68 51.05
C SER A 27 34.98 -47.13 51.99
N PRO A 28 33.80 -47.77 52.07
CA PRO A 28 32.66 -47.25 52.83
C PRO A 28 32.91 -47.17 54.35
N GLN A 29 33.79 -48.02 54.88
CA GLN A 29 34.19 -47.99 56.30
C GLN A 29 35.04 -46.77 56.66
N GLN A 30 35.64 -46.10 55.68
CA GLN A 30 36.47 -44.90 55.83
C GLN A 30 35.67 -43.59 55.57
N GLY A 31 34.35 -43.65 55.61
CA GLY A 31 33.49 -42.48 55.37
C GLY A 31 33.76 -41.30 56.31
N LEU A 32 34.14 -41.59 57.56
CA LEU A 32 34.46 -40.57 58.56
C LEU A 32 35.82 -39.89 58.31
N SER A 33 36.85 -40.63 57.88
CA SER A 33 38.13 -40.01 57.51
C SER A 33 38.01 -39.21 56.20
N ARG A 34 37.16 -39.66 55.27
CA ARG A 34 36.85 -38.92 54.04
C ARG A 34 36.19 -37.57 54.34
N SER A 35 35.18 -37.54 55.23
CA SER A 35 34.50 -36.28 55.58
C SER A 35 35.42 -35.31 56.33
N ILE A 36 36.23 -35.81 57.26
CA ILE A 36 37.24 -35.00 57.97
C ILE A 36 38.28 -34.43 56.99
N GLY A 37 38.78 -35.25 56.06
CA GLY A 37 39.76 -34.82 55.06
C GLY A 37 39.24 -33.71 54.14
N LEU A 38 37.99 -33.83 53.68
CA LEU A 38 37.34 -32.79 52.86
C LEU A 38 37.07 -31.52 53.66
N ALA A 39 36.58 -31.63 54.90
CA ALA A 39 36.32 -30.49 55.76
C ALA A 39 37.61 -29.70 56.05
N MET A 40 38.70 -30.40 56.37
CA MET A 40 40.02 -29.77 56.59
C MET A 40 40.54 -29.10 55.31
N PHE A 41 40.34 -29.72 54.15
CA PHE A 41 40.75 -29.12 52.87
C PHE A 41 40.04 -27.77 52.62
N VAL A 42 38.72 -27.70 52.86
CA VAL A 42 37.93 -26.46 52.70
C VAL A 42 38.39 -25.36 53.68
N VAL A 43 38.68 -25.72 54.93
CA VAL A 43 39.17 -24.77 55.94
C VAL A 43 40.56 -24.23 55.56
N VAL A 44 41.46 -25.10 55.08
CA VAL A 44 42.82 -24.71 54.71
C VAL A 44 42.87 -23.86 53.45
N ILE A 45 42.02 -24.14 52.45
CA ILE A 45 42.04 -23.37 51.20
C ILE A 45 41.50 -21.95 51.39
N SER A 46 40.68 -21.70 52.43
CA SER A 46 40.24 -20.38 52.92
C SER A 46 39.95 -19.39 51.79
N VAL A 47 39.19 -19.84 50.77
CA VAL A 47 38.87 -19.03 49.59
C VAL A 47 37.85 -17.98 50.00
N SER A 48 38.30 -16.75 50.21
CA SER A 48 37.44 -15.60 50.44
C SER A 48 36.92 -15.06 49.11
N ASN A 49 35.71 -15.46 48.72
CA ASN A 49 35.02 -14.85 47.57
C ASN A 49 34.19 -13.66 48.06
N GLN A 50 34.69 -12.44 47.88
CA GLN A 50 33.87 -11.24 48.10
C GLN A 50 32.83 -11.14 46.97
N GLN A 51 31.65 -11.69 47.20
CA GLN A 51 30.52 -11.53 46.28
C GLN A 51 30.04 -10.07 46.33
N SER A 52 30.39 -9.29 45.31
CA SER A 52 29.83 -7.95 45.10
C SER A 52 28.41 -8.04 44.56
N TYR A 53 27.42 -8.11 45.47
CA TYR A 53 26.01 -8.07 45.11
C TYR A 53 25.60 -6.63 44.76
N SER A 54 25.21 -6.39 43.51
CA SER A 54 24.59 -5.13 43.08
C SER A 54 23.08 -5.30 42.96
N PHE A 55 22.35 -4.76 43.93
CA PHE A 55 20.89 -4.73 43.90
C PHE A 55 20.36 -4.11 42.60
N ILE A 56 21.04 -3.08 42.08
CA ILE A 56 20.65 -2.38 40.85
C ILE A 56 20.64 -3.34 39.65
N SER A 57 21.61 -4.26 39.56
CA SER A 57 21.67 -5.23 38.45
C SER A 57 20.51 -6.22 38.51
N VAL A 58 20.20 -6.75 39.70
CA VAL A 58 19.07 -7.67 39.89
C VAL A 58 17.73 -6.96 39.65
N ALA A 59 17.55 -5.75 40.19
CA ALA A 59 16.35 -4.94 40.01
C ALA A 59 16.14 -4.57 38.53
N THR A 60 17.20 -4.21 37.80
CA THR A 60 17.12 -3.91 36.36
C THR A 60 16.72 -5.15 35.57
N THR A 61 17.33 -6.30 35.84
CA THR A 61 17.00 -7.58 35.19
C THR A 61 15.56 -8.00 35.48
N ALA A 62 15.11 -7.84 36.73
CA ALA A 62 13.74 -8.11 37.12
C ALA A 62 12.74 -7.18 36.40
N LEU A 63 13.10 -5.91 36.17
CA LEU A 63 12.24 -4.91 35.52
C LEU A 63 12.10 -5.13 34.00
N MET A 64 13.06 -5.80 33.35
CA MET A 64 12.96 -6.14 31.92
C MET A 64 11.76 -7.04 31.62
N PHE A 65 11.44 -7.99 32.51
CA PHE A 65 10.34 -8.93 32.29
C PHE A 65 8.96 -8.25 32.29
N PRO A 66 8.56 -7.44 33.30
CA PRO A 66 7.32 -6.67 33.26
C PRO A 66 7.23 -5.75 32.05
N LEU A 67 8.33 -5.08 31.67
CA LEU A 67 8.34 -4.20 30.50
C LEU A 67 8.06 -4.98 29.21
N LEU A 68 8.68 -6.15 29.05
CA LEU A 68 8.44 -7.04 27.91
C LEU A 68 7.00 -7.53 27.88
N PHE A 69 6.45 -7.98 29.02
CA PHE A 69 5.06 -8.43 29.10
C PHE A 69 4.08 -7.29 28.86
N LEU A 70 4.38 -6.08 29.31
CA LEU A 70 3.58 -4.89 29.01
C LEU A 70 3.61 -4.57 27.51
N LEU A 71 4.77 -4.65 26.86
CA LEU A 71 4.88 -4.45 25.42
C LEU A 71 4.10 -5.52 24.65
N LEU A 72 4.22 -6.79 25.04
CA LEU A 72 3.45 -7.88 24.45
C LEU A 72 1.94 -7.70 24.69
N ALA A 73 1.53 -7.24 25.87
CA ALA A 73 0.13 -6.94 26.16
C ALA A 73 -0.37 -5.78 25.30
N VAL A 74 0.42 -4.72 25.13
CA VAL A 74 0.11 -3.61 24.22
C VAL A 74 -0.06 -4.13 22.79
N VAL A 75 0.83 -4.98 22.28
CA VAL A 75 0.71 -5.55 20.93
C VAL A 75 -0.48 -6.51 20.80
N ALA A 76 -0.77 -7.30 21.83
CA ALA A 76 -1.85 -8.29 21.82
C ALA A 76 -3.24 -7.68 22.04
N TYR A 77 -3.34 -6.59 22.81
CA TYR A 77 -4.61 -5.97 23.21
C TYR A 77 -4.87 -4.60 22.59
N ILE A 78 -3.92 -3.98 21.86
CA ILE A 78 -4.26 -2.90 20.94
C ILE A 78 -4.74 -3.56 19.63
N PRO A 79 -6.06 -3.61 19.36
CA PRO A 79 -6.54 -4.11 18.09
C PRO A 79 -6.12 -3.12 17.00
N TYR A 80 -5.03 -3.45 16.30
CA TYR A 80 -4.80 -2.86 14.99
C TYR A 80 -5.80 -3.52 14.03
N SER A 81 -7.02 -2.97 13.99
CA SER A 81 -7.98 -3.27 12.92
C SER A 81 -7.80 -2.20 11.84
N PRO A 82 -7.01 -2.48 10.78
CA PRO A 82 -6.89 -1.56 9.66
C PRO A 82 -8.19 -1.61 8.88
N ARG A 83 -9.25 -0.94 9.33
CA ARG A 83 -10.58 -0.83 8.70
C ARG A 83 -10.48 -0.82 7.17
N PRO A 84 -10.50 -1.99 6.49
CA PRO A 84 -10.07 -2.09 5.09
C PRO A 84 -11.01 -1.33 4.17
N GLU A 85 -12.29 -1.27 4.53
CA GLU A 85 -13.34 -0.51 3.87
C GLU A 85 -12.98 0.98 3.74
N ARG A 86 -12.45 1.59 4.80
CA ARG A 86 -12.07 3.02 4.78
C ARG A 86 -10.84 3.26 3.94
N VAL A 87 -9.91 2.33 3.97
CA VAL A 87 -8.69 2.42 3.15
C VAL A 87 -9.07 2.32 1.68
N LEU A 88 -9.93 1.37 1.30
CA LEU A 88 -10.45 1.23 -0.06
C LEU A 88 -11.16 2.50 -0.53
N LEU A 89 -12.11 3.05 0.24
CA LEU A 89 -12.79 4.30 -0.10
C LEU A 89 -11.81 5.46 -0.29
N ARG A 90 -10.82 5.60 0.62
CA ARG A 90 -9.80 6.65 0.52
C ARG A 90 -8.92 6.49 -0.70
N LEU A 91 -8.52 5.26 -1.04
CA LEU A 91 -7.70 4.96 -2.21
C LEU A 91 -8.46 5.23 -3.51
N LEU A 92 -9.74 4.88 -3.56
CA LEU A 92 -10.63 5.15 -4.69
C LEU A 92 -10.86 6.65 -4.87
N ALA A 93 -11.16 7.39 -3.80
CA ALA A 93 -11.26 8.85 -3.85
C ALA A 93 -9.96 9.50 -4.31
N ARG A 94 -8.81 9.00 -3.84
CA ARG A 94 -7.49 9.50 -4.27
C ARG A 94 -7.23 9.21 -5.75
N TYR A 95 -7.64 8.05 -6.25
CA TYR A 95 -7.53 7.72 -7.68
C TYR A 95 -8.24 8.75 -8.55
N PHE A 96 -9.52 9.04 -8.26
CA PHE A 96 -10.29 9.99 -9.07
C PHE A 96 -9.76 11.42 -9.00
N ARG A 97 -9.27 11.86 -7.83
CA ARG A 97 -8.60 13.16 -7.70
C ARG A 97 -7.32 13.24 -8.53
N SER A 98 -6.55 12.16 -8.60
CA SER A 98 -5.35 12.09 -9.43
C SER A 98 -5.69 12.06 -10.93
N ALA A 99 -6.77 11.37 -11.32
CA ALA A 99 -7.29 11.37 -12.69
C ALA A 99 -7.77 12.76 -13.13
N GLU A 100 -8.55 13.43 -12.28
CA GLU A 100 -9.00 14.81 -12.45
C GLU A 100 -7.82 15.76 -12.64
N PHE A 101 -6.81 15.68 -11.76
CA PHE A 101 -5.64 16.53 -11.84
C PHE A 101 -4.93 16.42 -13.19
N LEU A 102 -4.75 15.21 -13.72
CA LEU A 102 -4.08 15.04 -15.02
C LEU A 102 -4.90 15.58 -16.19
N LEU A 103 -6.23 15.43 -16.17
CA LEU A 103 -7.09 16.02 -17.20
C LEU A 103 -7.05 17.56 -17.17
N LEU A 104 -7.00 18.16 -15.98
CA LEU A 104 -6.85 19.60 -15.78
C LEU A 104 -5.46 20.11 -16.18
N ALA A 105 -4.41 19.40 -15.75
CA ALA A 105 -3.02 19.78 -15.92
C ALA A 105 -2.54 19.75 -17.37
N ALA A 106 -3.26 19.05 -18.25
CA ALA A 106 -2.98 18.97 -19.68
C ALA A 106 -3.22 20.32 -20.40
N LYS A 107 -2.31 21.26 -20.16
CA LYS A 107 -2.21 22.59 -20.75
C LYS A 107 -0.92 22.63 -21.59
N SER A 108 -1.10 22.71 -22.91
CA SER A 108 -0.13 23.15 -23.93
C SER A 108 1.35 22.97 -23.59
N GLU A 109 1.86 21.75 -23.75
CA GLU A 109 3.30 21.41 -23.73
C GLU A 109 4.04 21.97 -24.96
N LYS A 110 4.14 23.29 -25.07
CA LYS A 110 5.31 23.85 -25.77
C LYS A 110 6.46 23.86 -24.76
N GLN A 111 7.18 22.73 -24.69
CA GLN A 111 8.57 22.61 -24.22
C GLN A 111 8.86 22.87 -22.72
N ALA A 112 8.05 22.38 -21.79
CA ALA A 112 8.44 22.31 -20.37
C ALA A 112 8.49 20.85 -19.90
N PRO A 113 9.51 20.43 -19.12
CA PRO A 113 9.54 19.09 -18.55
C PRO A 113 8.30 18.86 -17.67
N ALA A 114 7.73 17.66 -17.75
CA ALA A 114 6.60 17.24 -16.92
C ALA A 114 6.88 17.58 -15.46
N SER A 115 5.98 18.36 -14.85
CA SER A 115 6.17 18.78 -13.46
C SER A 115 6.23 17.55 -12.57
N TRP A 116 6.98 17.62 -11.46
CA TRP A 116 7.03 16.52 -10.48
C TRP A 116 5.63 16.10 -9.97
N ARG A 117 4.66 17.02 -10.01
CA ARG A 117 3.25 16.74 -9.66
C ARG A 117 2.59 15.84 -10.70
N GLU A 118 2.82 16.11 -11.99
CA GLU A 118 2.27 15.28 -13.06
C GLU A 118 2.84 13.86 -13.03
N THR A 119 4.16 13.72 -12.84
CA THR A 119 4.79 12.41 -12.71
C THR A 119 4.29 11.65 -11.48
N PHE A 120 4.08 12.34 -10.36
CA PHE A 120 3.45 11.78 -9.17
C PHE A 120 2.03 11.25 -9.46
N HIS A 121 1.16 12.05 -10.08
CA HIS A 121 -0.22 11.64 -10.35
C HIS A 121 -0.32 10.53 -11.41
N ARG A 122 0.56 10.52 -12.43
CA ARG A 122 0.68 9.38 -13.37
C ARG A 122 1.09 8.10 -12.64
N HIS A 123 2.06 8.18 -11.73
CA HIS A 123 2.48 7.03 -10.93
C HIS A 123 1.39 6.56 -9.96
N GLU A 124 0.63 7.48 -9.37
CA GLU A 124 -0.53 7.11 -8.54
C GLU A 124 -1.57 6.34 -9.35
N LEU A 125 -2.00 6.83 -10.52
CA LEU A 125 -2.98 6.11 -11.36
C LEU A 125 -2.53 4.71 -11.75
N ALA A 126 -1.24 4.54 -12.04
CA ALA A 126 -0.68 3.23 -12.40
C ALA A 126 -0.62 2.25 -11.22
N THR A 127 -0.42 2.73 -9.99
CA THR A 127 -0.20 1.85 -8.82
C THR A 127 -1.43 1.65 -7.94
N LEU A 128 -2.40 2.58 -7.96
CA LEU A 128 -3.57 2.53 -7.09
C LEU A 128 -4.48 1.32 -7.32
N PRO A 129 -4.79 0.89 -8.56
CA PRO A 129 -5.61 -0.31 -8.76
C PRO A 129 -4.96 -1.57 -8.16
N ALA A 130 -3.64 -1.73 -8.30
CA ALA A 130 -2.92 -2.84 -7.69
C ALA A 130 -2.97 -2.79 -6.14
N LYS A 131 -2.84 -1.59 -5.56
CA LYS A 131 -2.97 -1.39 -4.10
C LYS A 131 -4.39 -1.72 -3.63
N LEU A 132 -5.42 -1.27 -4.35
CA LEU A 132 -6.82 -1.60 -4.05
C LEU A 132 -7.03 -3.12 -4.04
N ASN A 133 -6.47 -3.85 -5.01
CA ASN A 133 -6.60 -5.31 -5.08
C ASN A 133 -6.12 -6.03 -3.81
N VAL A 134 -5.02 -5.55 -3.19
CA VAL A 134 -4.50 -6.12 -1.94
C VAL A 134 -5.50 -5.95 -0.79
N TRP A 135 -6.17 -4.80 -0.73
CA TRP A 135 -7.15 -4.50 0.31
C TRP A 135 -8.48 -5.21 0.09
N VAL A 136 -8.89 -5.45 -1.16
CA VAL A 136 -10.10 -6.23 -1.48
C VAL A 136 -10.07 -7.61 -0.83
N ALA A 137 -8.90 -8.26 -0.80
CA ALA A 137 -8.73 -9.58 -0.17
C ALA A 137 -8.85 -9.56 1.37
N GLN A 138 -8.81 -8.39 2.01
CA GLN A 138 -8.86 -8.24 3.47
C GLN A 138 -10.24 -7.82 3.98
N VAL A 139 -11.19 -7.61 3.08
CA VAL A 139 -12.56 -7.19 3.42
C VAL A 139 -13.36 -8.35 3.99
N ASP A 140 -14.13 -8.07 5.03
CA ASP A 140 -15.05 -9.02 5.64
C ASP A 140 -16.42 -9.06 4.93
N PRO A 141 -16.80 -10.18 4.28
CA PRO A 141 -18.07 -10.31 3.57
C PRO A 141 -19.29 -10.41 4.49
N GLU A 142 -19.13 -10.81 5.75
CA GLU A 142 -20.26 -10.86 6.71
C GLU A 142 -20.70 -9.44 7.09
N VAL A 143 -19.74 -8.53 7.15
CA VAL A 143 -19.89 -7.13 7.57
C VAL A 143 -20.42 -6.25 6.45
N LEU A 144 -19.93 -6.44 5.22
CA LEU A 144 -20.21 -5.57 4.06
C LEU A 144 -21.16 -6.18 3.02
N GLY A 145 -21.62 -7.41 3.25
CA GLY A 145 -22.49 -8.16 2.34
C GLY A 145 -21.70 -8.92 1.29
N ALA A 146 -21.92 -10.24 1.22
CA ALA A 146 -21.19 -11.13 0.33
C ALA A 146 -21.32 -10.76 -1.16
N GLU A 147 -22.46 -10.22 -1.58
CA GLU A 147 -22.66 -9.79 -2.97
C GLU A 147 -21.85 -8.54 -3.30
N SER A 148 -21.86 -7.52 -2.44
CA SER A 148 -21.03 -6.32 -2.57
C SER A 148 -19.54 -6.66 -2.66
N VAL A 149 -19.07 -7.57 -1.81
CA VAL A 149 -17.67 -8.02 -1.81
C VAL A 149 -17.31 -8.79 -3.09
N ARG A 150 -18.24 -9.56 -3.65
CA ARG A 150 -18.04 -10.28 -4.92
C ARG A 150 -17.85 -9.35 -6.12
N GLN A 151 -18.40 -8.13 -6.08
CA GLN A 151 -18.26 -7.13 -7.15
C GLN A 151 -16.91 -6.38 -7.10
N LEU A 152 -16.18 -6.43 -5.96
CA LEU A 152 -14.95 -5.66 -5.77
C LEU A 152 -13.81 -6.03 -6.74
N PRO A 153 -13.56 -7.30 -7.11
CA PRO A 153 -12.56 -7.63 -8.12
C PRO A 153 -12.87 -7.01 -9.49
N ALA A 154 -14.13 -7.08 -9.93
CA ALA A 154 -14.58 -6.45 -11.18
C ALA A 154 -14.47 -4.92 -11.12
N LEU A 155 -14.68 -4.33 -9.94
CA LEU A 155 -14.50 -2.91 -9.71
C LEU A 155 -13.03 -2.51 -9.91
N VAL A 156 -12.09 -3.29 -9.36
CA VAL A 156 -10.65 -3.06 -9.55
C VAL A 156 -10.24 -3.25 -11.00
N GLU A 157 -10.78 -4.24 -11.69
CA GLU A 157 -10.50 -4.50 -13.12
C GLU A 157 -10.99 -3.34 -14.01
N SER A 158 -12.21 -2.86 -13.79
CA SER A 158 -12.73 -1.69 -14.52
C SER A 158 -11.90 -0.42 -14.25
N LEU A 159 -11.36 -0.26 -13.03
CA LEU A 159 -10.44 0.82 -12.70
C LEU A 159 -9.11 0.69 -13.47
N GLN A 160 -8.57 -0.53 -13.62
CA GLN A 160 -7.36 -0.78 -14.42
C GLN A 160 -7.59 -0.45 -15.89
N ALA A 161 -8.73 -0.86 -16.44
CA ALA A 161 -9.12 -0.51 -17.80
C ALA A 161 -9.23 1.01 -17.99
N LEU A 162 -9.85 1.71 -17.03
CA LEU A 162 -9.93 3.17 -17.02
C LEU A 162 -8.54 3.82 -16.94
N THR A 163 -7.63 3.32 -16.10
CA THR A 163 -6.24 3.81 -16.03
C THR A 163 -5.58 3.72 -17.40
N HIS A 164 -5.71 2.58 -18.08
CA HIS A 164 -5.08 2.36 -19.37
C HIS A 164 -5.63 3.34 -20.42
N ARG A 165 -6.95 3.49 -20.50
CA ARG A 165 -7.60 4.44 -21.43
C ARG A 165 -7.23 5.89 -21.15
N LEU A 166 -7.13 6.26 -19.87
CA LEU A 166 -6.72 7.61 -19.49
C LEU A 166 -5.26 7.89 -19.88
N GLN A 167 -4.37 6.89 -19.75
CA GLN A 167 -2.98 7.00 -20.22
C GLN A 167 -2.91 7.18 -21.74
N GLU A 168 -3.64 6.35 -22.51
CA GLU A 168 -3.75 6.49 -23.96
C GLU A 168 -4.25 7.89 -24.37
N LEU A 169 -5.24 8.43 -23.65
CA LEU A 169 -5.75 9.77 -23.89
C LEU A 169 -4.71 10.85 -23.61
N LEU A 170 -3.97 10.75 -22.50
CA LEU A 170 -2.92 11.72 -22.17
C LEU A 170 -1.79 11.69 -23.21
N GLU A 171 -1.43 10.51 -23.71
CA GLU A 171 -0.45 10.34 -24.79
C GLU A 171 -0.97 10.91 -26.11
N ALA A 172 -2.20 10.57 -26.52
CA ALA A 172 -2.80 11.05 -27.77
C ALA A 172 -2.93 12.58 -27.81
N ARG A 173 -3.13 13.22 -26.65
CA ARG A 173 -3.18 14.68 -26.51
C ARG A 173 -1.82 15.37 -26.64
N GLY A 174 -0.72 14.64 -26.43
CA GLY A 174 0.65 15.15 -26.60
C GLY A 174 1.15 15.07 -28.05
N LEU A 175 0.46 14.35 -28.92
CA LEU A 175 0.83 14.22 -30.34
C LEU A 175 0.55 15.53 -31.11
N PRO A 176 1.34 15.84 -32.14
CA PRO A 176 1.06 16.97 -33.02
C PRO A 176 -0.27 16.74 -33.76
N GLN A 177 -1.16 17.72 -33.67
CA GLN A 177 -2.48 17.73 -34.29
C GLN A 177 -2.59 18.91 -35.27
N SER A 178 -3.42 18.75 -36.31
CA SER A 178 -3.69 19.84 -37.26
C SER A 178 -4.29 21.05 -36.55
N PRO A 179 -3.71 22.26 -36.68
CA PRO A 179 -4.19 23.46 -35.98
C PRO A 179 -5.60 23.87 -36.40
N LEU A 180 -6.00 23.57 -37.64
CA LEU A 180 -7.35 23.84 -38.14
C LEU A 180 -8.39 22.99 -37.42
N LEU A 181 -8.11 21.69 -37.26
CA LEU A 181 -9.04 20.76 -36.60
C LEU A 181 -9.03 20.90 -35.08
N VAL A 182 -7.88 21.22 -34.47
CA VAL A 182 -7.85 21.61 -33.04
C VAL A 182 -8.78 22.79 -32.82
N THR A 183 -8.71 23.82 -33.67
CA THR A 183 -9.57 25.02 -33.53
C THR A 183 -11.05 24.67 -33.68
N ALA A 184 -11.40 23.84 -34.66
CA ALA A 184 -12.78 23.40 -34.89
C ALA A 184 -13.35 22.59 -33.71
N LEU A 185 -12.55 21.69 -33.12
CA LEU A 185 -13.02 20.75 -32.10
C LEU A 185 -12.76 21.23 -30.67
N THR A 186 -12.11 22.38 -30.48
CA THR A 186 -11.72 22.88 -29.15
C THR A 186 -12.92 23.00 -28.21
N ALA A 187 -14.05 23.51 -28.70
CA ALA A 187 -15.25 23.69 -27.88
C ALA A 187 -15.79 22.35 -27.36
N ASP A 188 -15.89 21.37 -28.25
CA ASP A 188 -16.42 20.04 -27.95
C ASP A 188 -15.47 19.26 -27.02
N MET A 189 -14.15 19.31 -27.26
CA MET A 189 -13.13 18.71 -26.40
C MET A 189 -13.14 19.32 -24.99
N GLN A 190 -13.34 20.64 -24.88
CA GLN A 190 -13.45 21.32 -23.58
C GLN A 190 -14.74 20.96 -22.84
N ALA A 191 -15.86 20.85 -23.57
CA ALA A 191 -17.15 20.44 -23.01
C ALA A 191 -17.08 19.02 -22.46
N TRP A 192 -16.57 18.07 -23.26
CA TRP A 192 -16.33 16.69 -22.83
C TRP A 192 -15.42 16.64 -21.60
N ARG A 193 -14.29 17.36 -21.63
CA ARG A 193 -13.31 17.32 -20.53
C ARG A 193 -13.91 17.83 -19.23
N ARG A 194 -14.67 18.93 -19.29
CA ARG A 194 -15.34 19.50 -18.11
C ARG A 194 -16.30 18.47 -17.50
N GLN A 195 -17.05 17.77 -18.34
CA GLN A 195 -17.99 16.75 -17.88
C GLN A 195 -17.27 15.57 -17.22
N VAL A 196 -16.24 15.01 -17.84
CA VAL A 196 -15.47 13.90 -17.24
C VAL A 196 -14.82 14.30 -15.91
N ILE A 197 -14.35 15.54 -15.80
CA ILE A 197 -13.84 16.09 -14.53
C ILE A 197 -14.94 16.16 -13.47
N GLU A 198 -16.12 16.67 -13.82
CA GLU A 198 -17.27 16.70 -12.89
C GLU A 198 -17.66 15.29 -12.43
N ASP A 199 -17.65 14.32 -13.34
CA ASP A 199 -17.95 12.92 -13.01
C ASP A 199 -16.88 12.32 -12.08
N PHE A 200 -15.59 12.58 -12.31
CA PHE A 200 -14.51 12.16 -11.40
C PHE A 200 -14.64 12.82 -10.02
N GLN A 201 -15.00 14.10 -9.95
CA GLN A 201 -15.22 14.78 -8.67
C GLN A 201 -16.35 14.12 -7.88
N ARG A 202 -17.48 13.81 -8.55
CA ARG A 202 -18.64 13.14 -7.92
C ARG A 202 -18.28 11.73 -7.46
N LEU A 203 -17.61 10.93 -8.31
CA LEU A 203 -17.13 9.58 -7.96
C LEU A 203 -16.09 9.59 -6.83
N SER A 204 -15.30 10.65 -6.71
CA SER A 204 -14.35 10.80 -5.59
C SER A 204 -15.04 11.06 -4.25
N ALA A 205 -16.24 11.65 -4.28
CA ALA A 205 -17.05 11.93 -3.10
C ALA A 205 -17.96 10.75 -2.74
N ASP A 206 -18.56 10.12 -3.75
CA ASP A 206 -19.47 8.99 -3.61
C ASP A 206 -19.22 7.97 -4.75
N PRO A 207 -18.66 6.79 -4.45
CA PRO A 207 -18.41 5.74 -5.44
C PRO A 207 -19.71 5.15 -6.03
N SER A 208 -20.84 5.32 -5.34
CA SER A 208 -22.15 4.83 -5.79
C SER A 208 -22.80 5.74 -6.83
N TYR A 209 -22.21 6.93 -7.06
CA TYR A 209 -22.76 7.93 -7.94
C TYR A 209 -23.01 7.36 -9.35
N ARG A 210 -24.30 7.29 -9.69
CA ARG A 210 -24.82 6.87 -10.99
C ARG A 210 -25.78 7.93 -11.49
N GLU A 211 -25.36 8.67 -12.49
CA GLU A 211 -26.30 9.49 -13.25
C GLU A 211 -26.64 8.76 -14.56
N THR A 212 -27.91 8.34 -14.68
CA THR A 212 -28.44 7.65 -15.88
C THR A 212 -28.25 8.48 -17.16
N ARG A 213 -28.01 9.80 -17.02
CA ARG A 213 -27.75 10.72 -18.12
C ARG A 213 -26.30 10.68 -18.62
N ILE A 214 -25.33 10.13 -17.87
CA ILE A 214 -23.91 10.10 -18.27
C ILE A 214 -23.76 9.34 -19.60
N HIS A 215 -24.39 8.17 -19.74
CA HIS A 215 -24.42 7.39 -20.99
C HIS A 215 -24.94 8.22 -22.17
N SER A 216 -26.20 8.65 -22.10
CA SER A 216 -26.84 9.38 -23.21
C SER A 216 -26.15 10.70 -23.56
N ARG A 217 -25.49 11.34 -22.58
CA ARG A 217 -24.87 12.66 -22.76
C ARG A 217 -23.45 12.55 -23.29
N LEU A 218 -22.65 11.58 -22.82
CA LEU A 218 -21.34 11.27 -23.40
C LEU A 218 -21.49 10.75 -24.83
N ASP A 219 -22.48 9.89 -25.10
CA ASP A 219 -22.76 9.40 -26.45
C ASP A 219 -23.16 10.55 -27.39
N ASN A 220 -24.03 11.46 -26.95
CA ASN A 220 -24.41 12.62 -27.76
C ASN A 220 -23.23 13.56 -28.05
N GLN A 221 -22.33 13.77 -27.09
CA GLN A 221 -21.13 14.59 -27.29
C GLN A 221 -20.12 13.91 -28.23
N LEU A 222 -19.92 12.60 -28.10
CA LEU A 222 -19.08 11.83 -29.00
C LEU A 222 -19.66 11.83 -30.43
N ALA A 223 -20.97 11.68 -30.59
CA ALA A 223 -21.63 11.77 -31.88
C ALA A 223 -21.52 13.17 -32.51
N GLN A 224 -21.57 14.24 -31.70
CA GLN A 224 -21.33 15.60 -32.17
C GLN A 224 -19.87 15.81 -32.62
N LEU A 225 -18.90 15.31 -31.85
CA LEU A 225 -17.48 15.32 -32.21
C LEU A 225 -17.22 14.58 -33.53
N GLU A 226 -17.76 13.37 -33.68
CA GLU A 226 -17.63 12.57 -34.90
C GLU A 226 -18.21 13.30 -36.12
N LYS A 227 -19.41 13.88 -35.99
CA LYS A 227 -20.08 14.61 -37.08
C LYS A 227 -19.33 15.88 -37.50
N HIS A 228 -18.80 16.65 -36.55
CA HIS A 228 -18.00 17.83 -36.88
C HIS A 228 -16.72 17.46 -37.62
N ILE A 229 -16.11 16.32 -37.29
CA ILE A 229 -14.90 15.83 -37.97
C ILE A 229 -15.20 15.40 -39.39
N GLU A 230 -16.27 14.63 -39.60
CA GLU A 230 -16.72 14.24 -40.94
C GLU A 230 -16.97 15.47 -41.82
N THR A 231 -17.69 16.46 -41.30
CA THR A 231 -18.00 17.70 -42.02
C THR A 231 -16.74 18.50 -42.40
N HIS A 232 -15.75 18.56 -41.51
CA HIS A 232 -14.51 19.29 -41.75
C HIS A 232 -13.50 18.54 -42.63
N LEU A 233 -13.51 17.20 -42.60
CA LEU A 233 -12.68 16.37 -43.47
C LEU A 233 -13.22 16.34 -44.90
N ASP A 234 -14.54 16.27 -45.08
CA ASP A 234 -15.17 16.30 -46.41
C ASP A 234 -15.08 17.68 -47.08
N GLY A 235 -14.99 18.75 -46.29
CA GLY A 235 -14.87 20.13 -46.77
C GLY A 235 -13.44 20.64 -46.92
N ALA A 236 -12.43 19.91 -46.47
CA ALA A 236 -11.02 20.29 -46.61
C ALA A 236 -10.47 19.72 -47.92
N ASP A 237 -9.94 20.59 -48.79
CA ASP A 237 -9.17 20.14 -49.95
C ASP A 237 -8.04 19.21 -49.47
N GLY A 238 -7.99 18.00 -50.05
CA GLY A 238 -7.16 16.86 -49.60
C GLY A 238 -5.65 17.07 -49.59
N ASP A 239 -5.18 18.29 -49.87
CA ASP A 239 -3.76 18.69 -49.93
C ASP A 239 -3.30 19.45 -48.66
N SER A 240 -4.21 19.71 -47.71
CA SER A 240 -3.95 20.58 -46.55
C SER A 240 -3.55 19.85 -45.25
N MET A 241 -3.62 18.52 -45.21
CA MET A 241 -3.31 17.72 -44.01
C MET A 241 -2.41 16.54 -44.34
N SER A 242 -1.41 16.29 -43.48
CA SER A 242 -0.60 15.08 -43.60
C SER A 242 -1.39 13.85 -43.11
N VAL A 243 -1.09 12.69 -43.69
CA VAL A 243 -1.66 11.39 -43.26
C VAL A 243 -1.45 11.15 -41.76
N ALA A 244 -0.31 11.57 -41.22
CA ALA A 244 0.01 11.45 -39.80
C ALA A 244 -0.89 12.31 -38.90
N GLU A 245 -1.25 13.52 -39.33
CA GLU A 245 -2.19 14.38 -38.60
C GLU A 245 -3.61 13.81 -38.64
N GLN A 246 -4.00 13.18 -39.75
CA GLN A 246 -5.30 12.52 -39.86
C GLN A 246 -5.40 11.29 -38.92
N GLU A 247 -4.35 10.47 -38.86
CA GLU A 247 -4.28 9.30 -37.95
C GLU A 247 -4.30 9.72 -36.47
N ASN A 248 -3.57 10.79 -36.11
CA ASN A 248 -3.52 11.29 -34.73
C ASN A 248 -4.90 11.78 -34.23
N ILE A 249 -5.76 12.25 -35.13
CA ILE A 249 -7.12 12.69 -34.78
C ILE A 249 -8.03 11.51 -34.49
N TYR A 250 -7.99 10.46 -35.31
CA TYR A 250 -8.74 9.24 -35.04
C TYR A 250 -8.26 8.57 -33.74
N ARG A 251 -6.95 8.59 -33.47
CA ARG A 251 -6.38 8.10 -32.21
C ARG A 251 -6.92 8.88 -31.01
N LEU A 252 -7.00 10.21 -31.13
CA LEU A 252 -7.52 11.08 -30.09
C LEU A 252 -9.02 10.85 -29.84
N LEU A 253 -9.84 10.72 -30.90
CA LEU A 253 -11.25 10.34 -30.79
C LEU A 253 -11.44 8.97 -30.14
N GLY A 254 -10.68 7.98 -30.58
CA GLY A 254 -10.69 6.64 -30.01
C GLY A 254 -10.37 6.67 -28.52
N ALA A 255 -9.42 7.51 -28.11
CA ALA A 255 -9.06 7.67 -26.71
C ALA A 255 -10.16 8.38 -25.88
N TYR A 256 -10.82 9.41 -26.44
CA TYR A 256 -11.99 10.04 -25.80
C TYR A 256 -13.11 9.03 -25.57
N ARG A 257 -13.50 8.30 -26.62
CA ARG A 257 -14.54 7.27 -26.55
C ARG A 257 -14.16 6.14 -25.59
N GLY A 258 -12.94 5.63 -25.70
CA GLY A 258 -12.44 4.56 -24.83
C GLY A 258 -12.44 4.96 -23.36
N THR A 259 -12.05 6.20 -23.05
CA THR A 259 -12.07 6.72 -21.67
C THR A 259 -13.50 6.87 -21.15
N SER A 260 -14.42 7.39 -21.97
CA SER A 260 -15.84 7.48 -21.61
C SER A 260 -16.46 6.11 -21.34
N LEU A 261 -16.21 5.12 -22.20
CA LEU A 261 -16.73 3.76 -22.03
C LEU A 261 -16.17 3.11 -20.76
N ALA A 262 -14.86 3.19 -20.53
CA ALA A 262 -14.25 2.61 -19.33
C ALA A 262 -14.75 3.28 -18.03
N LEU A 263 -15.02 4.59 -18.06
CA LEU A 263 -15.62 5.31 -16.93
C LEU A 263 -17.04 4.82 -16.65
N LEU A 264 -17.82 4.60 -17.70
CA LEU A 264 -19.18 4.08 -17.60
C LEU A 264 -19.19 2.65 -17.07
N ASP A 265 -18.31 1.79 -17.57
CA ASP A 265 -18.13 0.42 -17.06
C ASP A 265 -17.80 0.42 -15.57
N PHE A 266 -16.87 1.30 -15.15
CA PHE A 266 -16.58 1.49 -13.72
C PHE A 266 -17.82 1.92 -12.93
N ALA A 267 -18.55 2.95 -13.36
CA ALA A 267 -19.74 3.44 -12.65
C ALA A 267 -20.87 2.39 -12.58
N ASN A 268 -20.99 1.57 -13.63
CA ASN A 268 -21.91 0.45 -13.68
C ASN A 268 -21.53 -0.64 -12.67
N VAL A 269 -20.27 -1.03 -12.57
CA VAL A 269 -19.84 -2.00 -11.56
C VAL A 269 -19.97 -1.39 -10.15
N ALA A 270 -19.53 -0.15 -9.97
CA ALA A 270 -19.48 0.51 -8.67
C ALA A 270 -20.87 0.65 -8.04
N GLY A 271 -21.91 1.05 -8.76
CA GLY A 271 -23.23 1.15 -8.12
C GLY A 271 -23.95 -0.20 -7.93
N ASN A 272 -23.37 -1.35 -8.30
CA ASN A 272 -23.89 -2.66 -7.91
C ASN A 272 -23.41 -3.06 -6.51
N VAL A 273 -22.41 -2.34 -5.98
CA VAL A 273 -21.93 -2.48 -4.61
C VAL A 273 -22.87 -1.68 -3.69
N ASP A 274 -23.33 -2.30 -2.61
CA ASP A 274 -23.96 -1.56 -1.52
C ASP A 274 -22.88 -0.87 -0.68
N TRP A 275 -22.77 0.44 -0.84
CA TRP A 275 -21.82 1.30 -0.14
C TRP A 275 -22.32 1.76 1.23
N THR A 276 -23.57 1.48 1.59
CA THR A 276 -24.15 1.88 2.89
C THR A 276 -23.34 1.32 4.07
N PRO A 277 -23.05 -0.01 4.12
CA PRO A 277 -22.26 -0.60 5.21
C PRO A 277 -20.84 -0.03 5.36
N TRP A 278 -20.29 0.54 4.29
CA TRP A 278 -18.91 1.02 4.23
C TRP A 278 -18.69 2.35 4.97
N HIS A 279 -19.77 3.10 5.20
CA HIS A 279 -19.75 4.41 5.85
C HIS A 279 -20.13 4.34 7.34
N GLU A 280 -20.60 3.19 7.81
CA GLU A 280 -21.01 3.03 9.20
C GLU A 280 -19.82 3.09 10.17
N GLU A 281 -19.97 3.85 11.25
CA GLU A 281 -19.02 3.84 12.36
C GLU A 281 -19.26 2.56 13.20
N ARG A 282 -18.39 1.56 13.01
CA ARG A 282 -18.42 0.32 13.78
C ARG A 282 -17.28 0.32 14.81
N PHE A 283 -17.64 0.36 16.09
CA PHE A 283 -16.67 0.19 17.17
C PHE A 283 -16.44 -1.32 17.35
N ALA A 284 -15.20 -1.75 17.08
CA ALA A 284 -14.74 -3.10 17.36
C ALA A 284 -14.37 -3.25 18.84
#